data_AF-A0A9E8MXK2-F1
#
_entry.id   AF-A0A9E8MXK2-F1
#
_cell.length_a   1.000
_cell.length_b   1.000
_cell.length_c   1.000
_cell.angle_alpha   90.00
_cell.angle_beta   90.00
_cell.angle_gamma   90.00
#
_symmetry.space_group_name_H-M   'P 1'
#
loop_
_entity.id
_entity.type
_entity.pdbx_description
1 polymer ?
#
loop_
_entity_poly.entity_id
_entity_poly.type
_entity_poly.pdbx_seq_one_letter_code
_entity_poly.pdbx_strand_id
1 'polypeptide(L)'
;MSINISTYKAEKTVLKSKKGTNFFSGELSFGNHFSDKDKMGLYKEFSVLLNSGVDFRKALEILKEQQKKAKHKDLMHSITKQVVRGKSLFEALQESGSSLHMSVTV
;
A
#
# COMPACT_ATOMS: atom_id res chain seq x y z
N MET A 1 -6.74 -53.49 -45.36
CA MET A 1 -5.37 -53.21 -44.90
C MET A 1 -5.43 -53.06 -43.39
N SER A 2 -4.91 -54.02 -42.64
CA SER A 2 -4.99 -54.08 -41.17
C SER A 2 -3.80 -53.34 -40.56
N ILE A 3 -4.07 -52.24 -39.86
CA ILE A 3 -3.05 -51.48 -39.15
C ILE A 3 -2.73 -52.25 -37.85
N ASN A 4 -1.52 -52.78 -37.75
CA ASN A 4 -1.04 -53.47 -36.57
C ASN A 4 -0.37 -52.46 -35.62
N ILE A 5 -0.87 -52.37 -34.38
CA ILE A 5 -0.54 -51.30 -33.41
C ILE A 5 0.42 -51.80 -32.31
N SER A 6 1.09 -52.94 -32.52
CA SER A 6 1.89 -53.61 -31.48
C SER A 6 3.36 -53.16 -31.39
N THR A 7 3.78 -52.15 -32.16
CA THR A 7 5.16 -51.64 -32.15
C THR A 7 5.29 -50.22 -31.58
N TYR A 8 4.22 -49.65 -31.00
CA TYR A 8 4.31 -48.33 -30.36
C TYR A 8 4.95 -48.45 -28.96
N LYS A 9 6.27 -48.28 -28.92
CA LYS A 9 7.07 -48.14 -27.70
C LYS A 9 6.76 -46.77 -27.07
N ALA A 10 6.13 -46.78 -25.90
CA ALA A 10 5.87 -45.56 -25.13
C ALA A 10 7.19 -44.95 -24.62
N GLU A 11 7.69 -43.94 -25.34
CA GLU A 11 8.77 -43.10 -24.87
C GLU A 11 8.24 -42.15 -23.78
N LYS A 12 8.63 -42.39 -22.53
CA LYS A 12 8.40 -41.47 -21.41
C LYS A 12 9.18 -40.17 -21.67
N THR A 13 8.58 -39.27 -22.42
CA THR A 13 9.03 -37.89 -22.50
C THR A 13 8.70 -37.23 -21.16
N VAL A 14 9.77 -36.87 -20.45
CA VAL A 14 9.73 -36.09 -19.21
C VAL A 14 9.07 -34.75 -19.53
N LEU A 15 7.76 -34.66 -19.30
CA LEU A 15 7.01 -33.41 -19.38
C LEU A 15 7.50 -32.49 -18.26
N LYS A 16 8.57 -31.74 -18.54
CA LYS A 16 8.86 -30.47 -17.85
C LYS A 16 7.63 -29.59 -18.04
N SER A 17 6.74 -29.58 -17.06
CA SER A 17 5.67 -28.60 -16.93
C SER A 17 6.31 -27.22 -16.76
N LYS A 18 6.57 -26.56 -17.89
CA LYS A 18 6.86 -25.15 -17.94
C LYS A 18 5.59 -24.42 -17.52
N LYS A 19 5.72 -23.68 -16.43
CA LYS A 19 5.10 -22.36 -16.24
C LYS A 19 3.57 -22.41 -16.21
N GLY A 20 3.02 -22.91 -15.11
CA GLY A 20 1.83 -22.29 -14.56
C GLY A 20 2.20 -20.84 -14.25
N THR A 21 1.93 -19.93 -15.18
CA THR A 21 1.99 -18.50 -14.90
C THR A 21 1.01 -18.26 -13.77
N ASN A 22 1.53 -17.82 -12.62
CA ASN A 22 0.71 -17.38 -11.51
C ASN A 22 -0.17 -16.20 -11.97
N PHE A 23 -1.35 -16.48 -12.50
CA PHE A 23 -2.36 -15.48 -12.89
C PHE A 23 -3.01 -14.78 -11.68
N PHE A 24 -2.48 -15.02 -10.47
CA PHE A 24 -2.89 -14.40 -9.21
C PHE A 24 -1.73 -13.70 -8.48
N SER A 25 -0.59 -13.47 -9.13
CA SER A 25 0.55 -12.77 -8.52
C SER A 25 0.71 -11.32 -8.97
N GLY A 26 -0.26 -10.79 -9.72
CA GLY A 26 -0.29 -9.38 -10.13
C GLY A 26 -1.07 -8.54 -9.12
N GLU A 27 -0.35 -8.00 -8.13
CA GLU A 27 -0.57 -6.64 -7.62
C GLU A 27 -2.00 -6.18 -7.29
N LEU A 28 -2.83 -7.03 -6.67
CA LEU A 28 -4.07 -6.54 -6.06
C LEU A 28 -3.78 -5.84 -4.72
N SER A 29 -3.01 -4.74 -4.74
CA SER A 29 -2.79 -3.83 -3.60
C SER A 29 -4.03 -2.98 -3.26
N PHE A 30 -5.23 -3.45 -3.62
CA PHE A 30 -6.51 -2.76 -3.43
C PHE A 30 -6.87 -2.49 -1.95
N GLY A 31 -6.12 -3.03 -1.00
CA GLY A 31 -6.29 -2.76 0.45
C GLY A 31 -5.23 -1.86 1.07
N ASN A 32 -4.20 -1.45 0.32
CA ASN A 32 -2.99 -0.80 0.85
C ASN A 32 -3.00 0.73 0.72
N HIS A 33 -4.07 1.30 0.18
CA HIS A 33 -4.22 2.73 0.00
C HIS A 33 -4.94 3.37 1.19
N PHE A 34 -4.50 4.58 1.56
CA PHE A 34 -5.23 5.43 2.49
C PHE A 34 -6.54 5.85 1.80
N SER A 35 -7.66 5.28 2.23
CA SER A 35 -8.96 5.54 1.59
C SER A 35 -9.40 6.98 1.82
N ASP A 36 -10.28 7.51 0.98
CA ASP A 36 -10.76 8.89 1.16
C ASP A 36 -11.50 9.08 2.50
N LYS A 37 -12.15 8.03 3.00
CA LYS A 37 -12.74 8.01 4.34
C LYS A 37 -11.67 8.14 5.44
N ASP A 38 -10.55 7.42 5.29
CA ASP A 38 -9.44 7.51 6.23
C ASP A 38 -8.80 8.92 6.19
N LYS A 39 -8.62 9.50 4.99
CA LYS A 39 -8.12 10.88 4.80
C LYS A 39 -9.01 11.87 5.52
N MET A 40 -10.32 11.80 5.27
CA MET A 40 -11.30 12.70 5.87
C MET A 40 -11.27 12.61 7.40
N GLY A 41 -11.28 11.38 7.95
CA GLY A 41 -11.20 11.17 9.40
C GLY A 41 -9.94 11.77 10.00
N LEU A 42 -8.79 11.48 9.39
CA LEU A 42 -7.51 11.99 9.84
C LEU A 42 -7.45 13.52 9.84
N TYR A 43 -7.87 14.18 8.75
CA TYR A 43 -7.85 15.65 8.69
C TYR A 43 -8.83 16.30 9.67
N LYS A 44 -9.98 15.68 9.90
CA LYS A 44 -10.95 16.16 10.89
C LYS A 44 -10.37 16.08 12.30
N GLU A 45 -9.82 14.94 12.68
CA GLU A 45 -9.19 14.74 13.98
C GLU A 45 -7.99 15.67 14.15
N PHE A 46 -7.17 15.83 13.11
CA PHE A 46 -6.04 16.75 13.13
C PHE A 46 -6.48 18.19 13.38
N SER A 47 -7.51 18.65 12.66
CA SER A 47 -8.09 19.98 12.85
C SER A 47 -8.60 20.19 14.27
N VAL A 48 -9.28 19.19 14.86
CA VAL A 48 -9.74 19.26 16.25
C VAL A 48 -8.58 19.38 17.23
N LEU A 49 -7.51 18.60 17.04
CA LEU A 49 -6.30 18.66 17.89
C LEU A 49 -5.60 20.02 17.78
N LEU A 50 -5.44 20.54 16.56
CA LEU A 50 -4.80 21.84 16.37
C LEU A 50 -5.65 22.98 16.95
N ASN A 51 -6.97 22.94 16.74
CA ASN A 51 -7.89 23.96 17.28
C ASN A 51 -7.99 23.92 18.81
N SER A 52 -7.70 22.80 19.45
CA SER A 52 -7.63 22.72 20.92
C SER A 52 -6.29 23.19 21.49
N GLY A 53 -5.37 23.67 20.64
CA GLY A 53 -4.05 24.16 21.04
C GLY A 53 -3.02 23.06 21.26
N VAL A 54 -3.27 21.84 20.77
CA VAL A 54 -2.25 20.78 20.79
C VAL A 54 -1.15 21.14 19.80
N ASP A 55 0.09 21.04 20.26
CA ASP A 55 1.26 21.25 19.41
C ASP A 55 1.25 20.35 18.17
N PHE A 56 1.70 20.89 17.04
CA PHE A 56 1.66 20.23 15.74
C PHE A 56 2.33 18.85 15.74
N ARG A 57 3.49 18.72 16.40
CA ARG A 57 4.19 17.44 16.52
C ARG A 57 3.40 16.46 17.38
N LYS A 58 2.84 16.93 18.49
CA LYS A 58 2.07 16.08 19.40
C LYS A 58 0.77 15.60 18.76
N ALA A 59 0.11 16.46 17.99
CA ALA A 59 -1.07 16.10 17.23
C ALA A 59 -0.77 14.96 16.23
N LEU A 60 0.35 15.03 15.49
CA LEU A 60 0.78 13.96 14.59
C LEU A 60 1.11 12.64 15.34
N GLU A 61 1.72 12.73 16.53
CA GLU A 61 1.96 11.54 17.36
C GLU A 61 0.65 10.86 17.80
N ILE A 62 -0.35 11.63 18.22
CA ILE A 62 -1.66 11.15 18.61
C ILE A 62 -2.35 10.45 17.42
N LEU A 63 -2.35 11.10 16.25
CA LEU A 63 -2.96 10.54 15.04
C LEU A 63 -2.30 9.22 14.60
N LYS A 64 -0.97 9.11 14.73
CA LYS A 64 -0.23 7.87 14.49
C LYS A 64 -0.68 6.76 15.44
N GLU A 65 -0.89 7.06 16.72
CA GLU A 65 -1.31 6.08 17.73
C GLU A 65 -2.75 5.60 17.53
N GLN A 66 -3.63 6.45 16.98
CA GLN A 66 -5.01 6.11 16.65
C GLN A 66 -5.15 5.17 15.43
N GLN A 67 -4.09 5.02 14.62
CA GLN A 67 -4.12 4.14 13.44
C GLN A 67 -4.18 2.66 13.85
N LYS A 68 -5.27 2.00 13.45
CA LYS A 68 -5.49 0.56 13.70
C LYS A 68 -4.67 -0.34 12.77
N LYS A 69 -4.49 0.08 11.52
CA LYS A 69 -3.76 -0.69 10.50
C LYS A 69 -2.26 -0.43 10.63
N ALA A 70 -1.46 -1.50 10.74
CA ALA A 70 0.01 -1.40 10.85
C ALA A 70 0.61 -0.55 9.72
N LYS A 71 0.16 -0.74 8.47
CA LYS A 71 0.61 0.04 7.31
C LYS A 71 0.31 1.53 7.42
N HIS A 72 -0.87 1.90 7.91
CA HIS A 72 -1.22 3.31 8.12
C HIS A 72 -0.39 3.92 9.25
N LYS A 73 -0.12 3.13 10.30
CA LYS A 73 0.75 3.52 11.40
C LYS A 73 2.19 3.75 10.92
N ASP A 74 2.71 2.90 10.05
CA ASP A 74 4.04 3.03 9.44
C ASP A 74 4.12 4.29 8.54
N LEU A 75 3.07 4.53 7.74
CA LEU A 75 2.96 5.73 6.91
C LEU A 75 2.96 6.99 7.79
N MET A 76 2.10 7.04 8.81
CA MET A 76 2.07 8.15 9.77
C MET A 76 3.39 8.33 10.49
N HIS A 77 4.06 7.24 10.88
CA HIS A 77 5.38 7.31 11.51
C HIS A 77 6.42 7.96 10.59
N SER A 78 6.42 7.61 9.29
CA SER A 78 7.28 8.24 8.29
C SER A 78 6.99 9.74 8.16
N ILE A 79 5.72 10.14 8.05
CA ILE A 79 5.34 11.56 7.97
C ILE A 79 5.79 12.31 9.22
N THR A 80 5.47 11.80 10.42
CA THR A 80 5.87 12.46 11.68
C THR A 80 7.38 12.64 11.74
N LYS A 81 8.16 11.63 11.35
CA LYS A 81 9.62 11.71 11.33
C LYS A 81 10.14 12.78 10.36
N GLN A 82 9.53 12.91 9.19
CA GLN A 82 9.91 13.91 8.20
C GLN A 82 9.57 15.34 8.65
N VAL A 83 8.39 15.53 9.22
CA VAL A 83 7.96 16.82 9.77
C VAL A 83 8.86 17.24 10.93
N VAL A 84 9.20 16.32 11.85
CA VAL A 84 10.11 16.60 12.97
C VAL A 84 11.52 16.97 12.50
N ARG A 85 11.93 16.50 11.31
CA ARG A 85 13.19 16.87 10.67
C ARG A 85 13.17 18.23 9.99
N GLY A 86 12.04 18.94 10.03
CA GLY A 86 11.88 20.27 9.44
C GLY A 86 11.35 20.28 8.01
N LYS A 87 10.96 19.13 7.44
CA LYS A 87 10.19 19.14 6.19
C LYS A 87 8.78 19.68 6.45
N SER A 88 8.23 20.35 5.46
CA SER A 88 6.83 20.75 5.54
C SER A 88 5.91 19.52 5.54
N LEU A 89 4.72 19.64 6.13
CA LEU A 89 3.73 18.56 6.11
C LEU A 89 3.36 18.17 4.67
N PHE A 90 3.29 19.14 3.77
CA PHE A 90 2.98 18.92 2.36
C PHE A 90 4.03 18.02 1.68
N GLU A 91 5.32 18.34 1.83
CA GLU A 91 6.41 17.52 1.28
C GLU A 91 6.43 16.12 1.88
N ALA A 92 6.26 16.02 3.21
CA ALA A 92 6.22 14.73 3.90
C ALA A 92 5.05 13.85 3.40
N LEU A 93 3.88 14.45 3.17
CA LEU A 93 2.71 13.77 2.59
C LEU A 93 2.96 13.35 1.15
N GLN A 94 3.54 14.20 0.31
CA GLN A 94 3.85 13.89 -1.08
C GLN A 94 4.84 12.72 -1.19
N GLU A 95 5.88 12.71 -0.35
CA GLU A 95 6.93 11.68 -0.34
C GLU A 95 6.47 10.36 0.29
N SER A 96 5.63 10.42 1.33
CA SER A 96 4.93 9.23 1.86
C SER A 96 3.81 8.72 0.94
N GLY A 97 3.43 9.56 -0.02
CA GLY A 97 2.25 9.48 -0.84
C GLY A 97 2.52 9.21 -2.31
N SER A 98 3.48 8.36 -2.67
CA SER A 98 3.47 7.74 -4.00
C SER A 98 2.14 7.00 -4.30
N SER A 99 1.28 6.84 -3.29
CA SER A 99 -0.13 6.45 -3.37
C SER A 99 -1.15 7.61 -3.18
N LEU A 100 -0.80 8.73 -2.53
CA LEU A 100 -1.68 9.92 -2.47
C LEU A 100 -1.42 10.81 -3.69
N HIS A 101 -1.96 10.44 -4.85
CA HIS A 101 -2.15 11.39 -5.93
C HIS A 101 -3.16 12.45 -5.46
N MET A 102 -2.64 13.53 -4.88
CA MET A 102 -3.39 14.72 -4.57
C MET A 102 -3.15 15.67 -5.74
N SER A 103 -4.09 15.72 -6.68
CA SER A 103 -4.21 16.85 -7.61
C SER A 103 -4.56 18.09 -6.79
N VAL A 104 -3.55 18.72 -6.20
CA VAL A 104 -3.66 20.11 -5.76
C VAL A 104 -3.33 20.94 -6.99
N THR A 105 -4.33 21.18 -7.82
CA THR A 105 -4.28 22.26 -8.81
C THR A 105 -4.66 23.52 -8.05
N VAL A 106 -3.67 24.38 -7.82
CA VAL A 106 -3.87 25.78 -7.42
C VAL A 106 -4.47 26.54 -8.60
#